data_AF-A0A6H5K236-F1
#
_entry.id   AF-A0A6H5K236-F1
#
_cell.length_a   1.000
_cell.length_b   1.000
_cell.length_c   1.000
_cell.angle_alpha   90.00
_cell.angle_beta   90.00
_cell.angle_gamma   90.00
#
_symmetry.space_group_name_H-M   'P 1'
#
loop_
_entity.id
_entity.type
_entity.pdbx_description
1 polymer ?
#
loop_
_entity_poly.entity_id
_entity_poly.type
_entity_poly.pdbx_seq_one_letter_code
_entity_poly.pdbx_strand_id
1 'polypeptide(L)'
;MTSPIGQKPSDVEAVPMTYKDVMCSKYKVFWEAAMKKEIDGHDKTGTFTKVKELPEGRKAIGSKWVFSWKTKEKGLIVDFKARMVARGFSRIPGIDFHHSSSACPSAASINTVIAVATEKGKMLAHWNVKQAYINAKLKEEIYLRFPEGCGSMSGKVVKVKRALYGLKQSGHEWGFEAADALIENGYEQCKVEPCVVRKVVDGEVVGLIVIYVDDILVAADEGE
;
A
#
# COMPACT_ATOMS: atom_id res chain seq x y z
N MET A 1 32.48 1.82 0.91
CA MET A 1 31.69 2.33 -0.24
C MET A 1 30.93 3.56 0.21
N THR A 2 30.97 4.64 -0.56
CA THR A 2 30.28 5.89 -0.24
C THR A 2 28.80 5.77 -0.63
N SER A 3 27.90 6.11 0.29
CA SER A 3 26.46 6.03 0.08
C SER A 3 26.00 7.02 -1.02
N PRO A 4 24.99 6.69 -1.84
CA PRO A 4 24.40 7.63 -2.82
C PRO A 4 23.48 8.69 -2.18
N ILE A 5 23.28 8.64 -0.86
CA ILE A 5 22.45 9.61 -0.13
C ILE A 5 22.99 11.03 -0.36
N GLY A 6 22.09 11.95 -0.69
CA GLY A 6 22.41 13.34 -0.99
C GLY A 6 22.77 13.62 -2.46
N GLN A 7 22.84 12.60 -3.32
CA GLN A 7 23.08 12.75 -4.75
C GLN A 7 21.77 12.74 -5.55
N LYS A 8 21.77 13.22 -6.80
CA LYS A 8 20.62 13.07 -7.69
C LYS A 8 20.59 11.66 -8.29
N PRO A 9 19.39 11.08 -8.53
CA PRO A 9 19.24 9.80 -9.22
C PRO A 9 19.94 9.71 -10.59
N SER A 10 20.07 10.83 -11.32
CA SER A 10 20.77 10.89 -12.61
C SER A 10 22.27 10.67 -12.50
N ASP A 11 22.85 10.96 -11.34
CA ASP A 11 24.29 11.01 -11.13
C ASP A 11 24.83 9.70 -10.52
N VAL A 12 23.93 8.75 -10.26
CA VAL A 12 24.22 7.46 -9.65
C VAL A 12 23.89 6.31 -10.59
N GLU A 13 24.22 5.08 -10.17
CA GLU A 13 23.84 3.88 -10.90
C GLU A 13 22.31 3.80 -11.05
N ALA A 14 21.86 3.32 -12.22
CA ALA A 14 20.45 3.13 -12.50
C ALA A 14 19.79 2.21 -11.46
N VAL A 15 18.49 2.41 -11.23
CA VAL A 15 17.73 1.56 -10.32
C VAL A 15 17.73 0.12 -10.85
N PRO A 16 18.11 -0.88 -10.04
CA PRO A 16 18.03 -2.29 -10.42
C PRO A 16 16.60 -2.68 -10.80
N MET A 17 16.44 -3.50 -11.84
CA MET A 17 15.10 -3.97 -12.26
C MET A 17 14.79 -5.37 -11.72
N THR A 18 15.82 -6.14 -11.42
CA THR A 18 15.74 -7.52 -10.92
C THR A 18 16.63 -7.73 -9.71
N TYR A 19 16.40 -8.83 -8.99
CA TYR A 19 17.30 -9.25 -7.92
C TYR A 19 18.73 -9.52 -8.44
N LYS A 20 18.88 -10.07 -9.65
CA LYS A 20 20.18 -10.29 -10.27
C LYS A 20 20.93 -8.97 -10.48
N ASP A 21 20.23 -7.93 -10.92
CA ASP A 21 20.82 -6.59 -11.08
C ASP A 21 21.28 -6.02 -9.74
N VAL A 22 20.50 -6.23 -8.67
CA VAL A 22 20.90 -5.85 -7.29
C VAL A 22 22.22 -6.52 -6.90
N MET A 23 22.39 -7.80 -7.24
CA MET A 23 23.60 -8.55 -6.91
C MET A 23 24.84 -8.03 -7.65
N CYS A 24 24.65 -7.44 -8.84
CA CYS A 24 25.71 -6.79 -9.63
C CYS A 24 25.91 -5.32 -9.26
N SER A 25 25.04 -4.73 -8.44
CA SER A 25 25.07 -3.31 -8.12
C SER A 25 26.18 -2.94 -7.15
N LYS A 26 26.77 -1.76 -7.32
CA LYS A 26 27.75 -1.22 -6.35
C LYS A 26 27.09 -0.87 -5.01
N TYR A 27 25.77 -0.76 -4.98
CA TYR A 27 24.98 -0.47 -3.77
C TYR A 27 24.24 -1.69 -3.22
N LYS A 28 24.62 -2.91 -3.63
CA LYS A 28 23.99 -4.18 -3.22
C LYS A 28 23.58 -4.25 -1.76
N VAL A 29 24.50 -3.93 -0.84
CA VAL A 29 24.27 -4.02 0.62
C VAL A 29 23.09 -3.14 1.06
N PHE A 30 22.93 -1.96 0.47
CA PHE A 30 21.83 -1.05 0.78
C PHE A 30 20.49 -1.53 0.19
N TRP A 31 20.52 -2.11 -1.01
CA TRP A 31 19.35 -2.74 -1.61
C TRP A 31 18.88 -3.97 -0.82
N GLU A 32 19.81 -4.84 -0.40
CA GLU A 32 19.50 -6.00 0.46
C GLU A 32 18.92 -5.56 1.81
N ALA A 33 19.44 -4.48 2.41
CA ALA A 33 18.87 -3.90 3.62
C ALA A 33 17.43 -3.41 3.40
N ALA A 34 17.15 -2.76 2.26
CA ALA A 34 15.81 -2.32 1.90
C ALA A 34 14.86 -3.52 1.67
N MET A 35 15.34 -4.59 1.02
CA MET A 35 14.58 -5.83 0.83
C MET A 35 14.25 -6.49 2.17
N LYS A 36 15.22 -6.58 3.07
CA LYS A 36 15.02 -7.13 4.41
C LYS A 36 13.97 -6.33 5.19
N LYS A 37 14.05 -4.99 5.16
CA LYS A 37 13.09 -4.10 5.81
C LYS A 37 11.65 -4.35 5.32
N GLU A 38 11.46 -4.62 4.04
CA GLU A 38 10.14 -4.96 3.48
C GLU A 38 9.65 -6.32 4.00
N ILE A 39 10.50 -7.36 3.97
CA ILE A 39 10.14 -8.70 4.48
C ILE A 39 9.82 -8.65 5.98
N ASP A 40 10.62 -7.94 6.76
CA ASP A 40 10.40 -7.77 8.20
C ASP A 40 9.02 -7.10 8.48
N GLY A 41 8.57 -6.19 7.61
CA GLY A 41 7.23 -5.60 7.68
C GLY A 41 6.11 -6.62 7.45
N HIS A 42 6.29 -7.50 6.48
CA HIS A 42 5.35 -8.59 6.22
C HIS A 42 5.29 -9.62 7.35
N ASP A 43 6.44 -9.92 7.96
CA ASP A 43 6.52 -10.86 9.09
C ASP A 43 5.83 -10.28 10.33
N LYS A 44 6.06 -9.00 10.65
CA LYS A 44 5.40 -8.31 11.78
C LYS A 44 3.88 -8.27 11.66
N THR A 45 3.37 -8.09 10.45
CA THR A 45 1.92 -8.03 10.20
C THR A 45 1.28 -9.41 10.01
N GLY A 46 2.08 -10.47 9.91
CA GLY A 46 1.57 -11.82 9.62
C GLY A 46 0.93 -11.89 8.23
N THR A 47 1.49 -11.18 7.24
CA THR A 47 0.96 -11.12 5.87
C THR A 47 0.87 -12.51 5.22
N PHE A 48 1.80 -13.40 5.57
CA PHE A 48 1.94 -14.72 4.96
C PHE A 48 1.75 -15.86 5.93
N THR A 49 1.30 -17.00 5.42
CA THR A 49 1.32 -18.27 6.14
C THR A 49 1.98 -19.34 5.29
N LYS A 50 2.95 -20.03 5.88
CA LYS A 50 3.67 -21.12 5.22
C LYS A 50 2.68 -22.24 4.88
N VAL A 51 2.79 -22.76 3.67
CA VAL A 51 2.04 -23.95 3.23
C VAL A 51 3.04 -25.05 2.93
N LYS A 52 2.70 -26.29 3.27
CA LYS A 52 3.56 -27.45 2.96
C LYS A 52 3.56 -27.73 1.47
N GLU A 53 2.36 -27.76 0.89
CA GLU A 53 2.12 -27.97 -0.54
C GLU A 53 0.98 -27.05 -1.00
N LEU A 54 0.96 -26.74 -2.30
CA LEU A 54 -0.13 -25.99 -2.91
C LEU A 54 -1.34 -26.93 -3.03
N PRO A 55 -2.52 -26.58 -2.49
CA PRO A 55 -3.69 -27.46 -2.57
C PRO A 55 -4.08 -27.76 -4.01
N GLU A 56 -4.65 -28.95 -4.22
CA GLU A 56 -5.07 -29.40 -5.54
C GLU A 56 -6.06 -28.43 -6.18
N GLY A 57 -5.91 -28.19 -7.48
CA GLY A 57 -6.74 -27.24 -8.22
C GLY A 57 -6.42 -25.76 -7.99
N ARG A 58 -5.49 -25.40 -7.08
CA ARG A 58 -5.05 -24.01 -6.88
C ARG A 58 -3.80 -23.68 -7.69
N LYS A 59 -3.65 -22.39 -8.03
CA LYS A 59 -2.46 -21.85 -8.72
C LYS A 59 -1.83 -20.75 -7.87
N ALA A 60 -0.52 -20.85 -7.67
CA ALA A 60 0.25 -19.79 -7.02
C ALA A 60 0.61 -18.69 -8.03
N ILE A 61 0.31 -17.45 -7.70
CA ILE A 61 0.74 -16.30 -8.50
C ILE A 61 2.21 -15.99 -8.24
N GLY A 62 2.90 -15.51 -9.27
CA GLY A 62 4.27 -15.04 -9.12
C GLY A 62 4.34 -13.73 -8.34
N SER A 63 5.53 -13.40 -7.85
CA SER A 63 5.85 -12.08 -7.30
C SER A 63 7.15 -11.55 -7.90
N LYS A 64 7.46 -10.28 -7.65
CA LYS A 64 8.74 -9.67 -8.03
C LYS A 64 9.12 -8.57 -7.05
N TRP A 65 10.39 -8.21 -7.06
CA TRP A 65 10.85 -6.98 -6.45
C TRP A 65 10.61 -5.80 -7.37
N VAL A 66 10.25 -4.66 -6.78
CA VAL A 66 10.24 -3.35 -7.42
C VAL A 66 11.15 -2.45 -6.59
N PHE A 67 12.20 -1.96 -7.23
CA PHE A 67 13.18 -1.07 -6.61
C PHE A 67 12.93 0.36 -7.04
N SER A 68 13.30 1.31 -6.18
CA SER A 68 13.22 2.74 -6.48
C SER A 68 14.13 3.53 -5.55
N TRP A 69 14.59 4.67 -6.02
CA TRP A 69 15.19 5.69 -5.16
C TRP A 69 14.07 6.41 -4.40
N LYS A 70 14.22 6.57 -3.09
CA LYS A 70 13.38 7.51 -2.34
C LYS A 70 14.04 8.88 -2.39
N THR A 71 13.33 9.87 -2.94
CA THR A 71 13.80 11.25 -3.05
C THR A 71 13.00 12.20 -2.15
N LYS A 72 13.58 13.35 -1.82
CA LYS A 72 12.89 14.49 -1.16
C LYS A 72 12.67 15.65 -2.15
N GLU A 73 12.10 16.76 -1.67
CA GLU A 73 11.73 17.97 -2.43
C GLU A 73 12.82 18.50 -3.39
N LYS A 74 14.11 18.31 -3.09
CA LYS A 74 15.23 18.71 -3.97
C LYS A 74 15.64 17.64 -5.00
N GLY A 75 14.86 16.58 -5.15
CA GLY A 75 15.18 15.43 -6.00
C GLY A 75 16.37 14.59 -5.52
N LEU A 76 16.91 14.86 -4.32
CA LEU A 76 18.07 14.14 -3.78
C LEU A 76 17.64 12.82 -3.15
N ILE A 77 18.47 11.79 -3.34
CA ILE A 77 18.27 10.47 -2.75
C ILE A 77 18.40 10.57 -1.23
N VAL A 78 17.42 10.01 -0.52
CA VAL A 78 17.41 9.94 0.94
C VAL A 78 17.33 8.52 1.48
N ASP A 79 16.83 7.57 0.68
CA ASP A 79 16.72 6.19 1.10
C ASP A 79 16.63 5.25 -0.11
N PHE A 80 16.91 3.98 0.13
CA PHE A 80 16.68 2.89 -0.80
C PHE A 80 15.29 2.30 -0.54
N LYS A 81 14.54 2.01 -1.59
CA LYS A 81 13.19 1.47 -1.47
C LYS A 81 13.05 0.21 -2.31
N ALA A 82 12.80 -0.91 -1.63
CA ALA A 82 12.45 -2.18 -2.24
C ALA A 82 11.04 -2.56 -1.81
N ARG A 83 10.22 -3.05 -2.74
CA ARG A 83 8.88 -3.56 -2.45
C ARG A 83 8.66 -4.92 -3.08
N MET A 84 8.01 -5.81 -2.34
CA MET A 84 7.57 -7.09 -2.88
C MET A 84 6.17 -6.92 -3.47
N VAL A 85 6.04 -7.18 -4.77
CA VAL A 85 4.80 -6.93 -5.53
C VAL A 85 4.31 -8.24 -6.13
N ALA A 86 3.04 -8.55 -5.91
CA ALA A 86 2.36 -9.68 -6.52
C ALA A 86 2.14 -9.43 -8.02
N ARG A 87 2.26 -10.47 -8.84
CA ARG A 87 1.95 -10.43 -10.28
C ARG A 87 0.46 -10.70 -10.52
N GLY A 88 -0.42 -9.94 -9.87
CA GLY A 88 -1.87 -10.18 -9.90
C GLY A 88 -2.56 -9.86 -11.23
N PHE A 89 -1.84 -9.32 -12.22
CA PHE A 89 -2.35 -9.06 -13.57
C PHE A 89 -2.82 -10.32 -14.30
N SER A 90 -2.26 -11.50 -13.99
CA SER A 90 -2.64 -12.77 -14.59
C SER A 90 -3.97 -13.36 -14.07
N ARG A 91 -4.69 -12.65 -13.19
CA ARG A 91 -5.93 -13.13 -12.56
C ARG A 91 -7.18 -12.78 -13.37
N ILE A 92 -8.16 -13.67 -13.37
CA ILE A 92 -9.42 -13.56 -14.13
C ILE A 92 -10.55 -13.04 -13.21
N PRO A 93 -11.22 -11.92 -13.56
CA PRO A 93 -12.40 -11.45 -12.83
C PRO A 93 -13.49 -12.53 -12.74
N GLY A 94 -14.17 -12.65 -11.59
CA GLY A 94 -15.26 -13.61 -11.36
C GLY A 94 -14.81 -15.04 -11.03
N ILE A 95 -13.53 -15.38 -11.21
CA ILE A 95 -12.93 -16.67 -10.80
C ILE A 95 -11.93 -16.44 -9.66
N ASP A 96 -11.01 -15.51 -9.88
CA ASP A 96 -9.91 -15.24 -8.96
C ASP A 96 -10.27 -14.10 -7.98
N PHE A 97 -10.98 -13.08 -8.45
CA PHE A 97 -11.42 -11.97 -7.60
C PHE A 97 -12.78 -11.48 -8.06
N HIS A 98 -13.59 -11.01 -7.12
CA HIS A 98 -14.93 -10.50 -7.43
C HIS A 98 -14.93 -8.98 -7.61
N HIS A 99 -14.05 -8.26 -6.91
CA HIS A 99 -13.94 -6.81 -6.98
C HIS A 99 -12.49 -6.38 -7.23
N SER A 100 -12.29 -5.39 -8.10
CA SER A 100 -10.94 -4.87 -8.46
C SER A 100 -10.81 -3.36 -8.43
N SER A 101 -11.91 -2.64 -8.19
CA SER A 101 -11.88 -1.19 -8.07
C SER A 101 -11.56 -0.80 -6.64
N SER A 102 -10.39 -0.18 -6.43
CA SER A 102 -10.18 0.68 -5.29
C SER A 102 -11.17 1.84 -5.34
N ALA A 103 -11.81 2.19 -4.23
CA ALA A 103 -12.56 3.44 -4.14
C ALA A 103 -11.53 4.59 -4.26
N CYS A 104 -11.56 5.28 -5.41
CA CYS A 104 -10.71 6.44 -5.66
C CYS A 104 -11.61 7.67 -5.63
N PRO A 105 -11.32 8.67 -4.78
CA PRO A 105 -12.13 9.87 -4.73
C PRO A 105 -12.05 10.62 -6.04
N SER A 106 -13.19 11.14 -6.48
CA SER A 106 -13.21 12.09 -7.58
C SER A 106 -12.51 13.40 -7.18
N ALA A 107 -11.92 14.10 -8.17
CA ALA A 107 -11.35 15.43 -7.93
C ALA A 107 -12.41 16.41 -7.40
N ALA A 108 -13.67 16.26 -7.81
CA ALA A 108 -14.78 17.04 -7.29
C ALA A 108 -15.00 16.79 -5.80
N SER A 109 -14.92 15.55 -5.34
CA SER A 109 -15.07 15.18 -3.93
C SER A 109 -13.93 15.74 -3.08
N ILE A 110 -12.68 15.66 -3.55
CA ILE A 110 -11.53 16.28 -2.87
C ILE A 110 -11.72 17.80 -2.77
N ASN A 111 -12.04 18.47 -3.89
CA ASN A 111 -12.23 19.91 -3.92
C ASN A 111 -13.41 20.36 -3.04
N THR A 112 -14.48 19.57 -2.99
CA THR A 112 -15.64 19.85 -2.13
C THR A 112 -15.25 19.79 -0.66
N VAL A 113 -14.49 18.78 -0.23
CA VAL A 113 -14.02 18.69 1.16
C VAL A 113 -13.13 19.87 1.52
N ILE A 114 -12.20 20.27 0.63
CA ILE A 114 -11.34 21.44 0.85
C ILE A 114 -12.17 22.74 0.93
N ALA A 115 -13.15 22.91 0.03
CA ALA A 115 -14.02 24.09 0.02
C ALA A 115 -14.85 24.20 1.30
N VAL A 116 -15.47 23.09 1.74
CA VAL A 116 -16.24 23.03 2.99
C VAL A 116 -15.34 23.29 4.20
N ALA A 117 -14.13 22.72 4.22
CA ALA A 117 -13.18 22.96 5.30
C ALA A 117 -12.80 24.45 5.39
N THR A 118 -12.55 25.08 4.25
CA THR A 118 -12.20 26.51 4.18
C THR A 118 -13.35 27.40 4.64
N GLU A 119 -14.57 27.11 4.20
CA GLU A 119 -15.76 27.89 4.53
C GLU A 119 -16.14 27.77 6.01
N LYS A 120 -16.02 26.56 6.58
CA LYS A 120 -16.33 26.29 7.99
C LYS A 120 -15.14 26.50 8.95
N GLY A 121 -13.99 26.97 8.46
CA GLY A 121 -12.81 27.20 9.30
C GLY A 121 -12.18 25.94 9.89
N LYS A 122 -12.34 24.78 9.25
CA LYS A 122 -11.78 23.50 9.70
C LYS A 122 -10.29 23.38 9.42
N MET A 123 -9.58 22.64 10.27
CA MET A 123 -8.18 22.32 10.04
C MET A 123 -8.04 21.23 8.97
N LEU A 124 -7.18 21.48 7.98
CA LEU A 124 -6.80 20.48 6.99
C LEU A 124 -5.51 19.78 7.39
N ALA A 125 -5.55 18.46 7.47
CA ALA A 125 -4.41 17.60 7.71
C ALA A 125 -4.30 16.53 6.62
N HIS A 126 -3.06 16.14 6.32
CA HIS A 126 -2.77 15.08 5.36
C HIS A 126 -1.99 13.96 6.04
N TRP A 127 -2.54 12.75 6.02
CA TRP A 127 -1.93 11.56 6.60
C TRP A 127 -1.52 10.60 5.49
N ASN A 128 -0.31 10.05 5.61
CA ASN A 128 0.18 9.00 4.71
C ASN A 128 0.32 7.71 5.50
N VAL A 129 -0.53 6.73 5.19
CA VAL A 129 -0.55 5.43 5.86
C VAL A 129 0.59 4.58 5.32
N LYS A 130 1.56 4.30 6.19
CA LYS A 130 2.66 3.41 5.84
C LYS A 130 2.14 1.99 5.62
N GLN A 131 2.47 1.43 4.46
CA GLN A 131 2.10 0.07 4.07
C GLN A 131 0.58 -0.18 4.16
N ALA A 132 -0.24 0.74 3.64
CA ALA A 132 -1.68 0.72 3.81
C ALA A 132 -2.32 -0.65 3.47
N TYR A 133 -1.93 -1.25 2.33
CA TYR A 133 -2.51 -2.52 1.91
C TYR A 133 -2.31 -3.69 2.88
N ILE A 134 -1.16 -3.82 3.56
CA ILE A 134 -0.98 -4.98 4.45
C ILE A 134 -1.83 -4.86 5.72
N ASN A 135 -2.42 -3.69 6.01
CA ASN A 135 -3.36 -3.56 7.13
C ASN A 135 -4.71 -4.23 6.82
N ALA A 136 -5.10 -4.33 5.55
CA ALA A 136 -6.35 -4.96 5.15
C ALA A 136 -6.22 -6.48 5.01
N LYS A 137 -7.23 -7.20 5.50
CA LYS A 137 -7.32 -8.66 5.32
C LYS A 137 -7.84 -9.00 3.93
N LEU A 138 -7.33 -10.09 3.35
CA LEU A 138 -7.88 -10.63 2.11
C LEU A 138 -9.01 -11.60 2.43
N LYS A 139 -10.14 -11.44 1.72
CA LYS A 139 -11.27 -12.37 1.78
C LYS A 139 -11.02 -13.60 0.91
N GLU A 140 -10.41 -13.42 -0.26
CA GLU A 140 -10.12 -14.55 -1.14
C GLU A 140 -8.85 -15.29 -0.74
N GLU A 141 -8.86 -16.60 -0.99
CA GLU A 141 -7.70 -17.45 -0.80
C GLU A 141 -6.70 -17.29 -1.96
N ILE A 142 -5.56 -16.66 -1.68
CA ILE A 142 -4.49 -16.45 -2.66
C ILE A 142 -3.22 -17.14 -2.21
N TYR A 143 -2.55 -17.79 -3.16
CA TYR A 143 -1.22 -18.34 -2.98
C TYR A 143 -0.20 -17.52 -3.78
N LEU A 144 0.92 -17.20 -3.16
CA LEU A 144 2.01 -16.41 -3.75
C LEU A 144 3.30 -17.22 -3.73
N ARG A 145 4.01 -17.24 -4.85
CA ARG A 145 5.40 -17.71 -4.90
C ARG A 145 6.32 -16.55 -4.58
N PHE A 146 7.14 -16.70 -3.54
CA PHE A 146 8.14 -15.72 -3.14
C PHE A 146 9.18 -15.47 -4.23
N PRO A 147 9.66 -14.21 -4.39
CA PRO A 147 10.66 -13.89 -5.39
C PRO A 147 12.05 -14.35 -4.92
N GLU A 148 13.04 -14.27 -5.81
CA GLU A 148 14.44 -14.45 -5.45
C GLU A 148 14.90 -13.39 -4.43
N GLY A 149 15.92 -13.70 -3.64
CA GLY A 149 16.50 -12.77 -2.66
C GLY A 149 15.77 -12.73 -1.30
N CYS A 150 14.83 -13.64 -1.05
CA CYS A 150 14.12 -13.77 0.24
C CYS A 150 14.73 -14.88 1.14
N GLY A 151 16.03 -15.15 1.01
CA GLY A 151 16.72 -16.20 1.76
C GLY A 151 16.04 -17.56 1.60
N SER A 152 15.74 -18.23 2.71
CA SER A 152 15.11 -19.56 2.75
C SER A 152 13.65 -19.58 2.27
N MET A 153 13.03 -18.43 2.04
CA MET A 153 11.68 -18.31 1.47
C MET A 153 11.70 -18.19 -0.06
N SER A 154 12.85 -17.94 -0.68
CA SER A 154 12.95 -17.77 -2.14
C SER A 154 12.33 -18.96 -2.87
N GLY A 155 11.41 -18.69 -3.80
CA GLY A 155 10.73 -19.73 -4.58
C GLY A 155 9.67 -20.55 -3.85
N LYS A 156 9.55 -20.44 -2.52
CA LYS A 156 8.49 -21.12 -1.74
C LYS A 156 7.13 -20.50 -2.01
N VAL A 157 6.10 -21.34 -1.88
CA VAL A 157 4.71 -20.93 -1.96
C VAL A 157 4.20 -20.65 -0.56
N VAL A 158 3.40 -19.58 -0.42
CA VAL A 158 2.71 -19.21 0.81
C VAL A 158 1.25 -18.89 0.51
N LYS A 159 0.41 -18.96 1.55
CA LYS A 159 -0.91 -18.34 1.53
C LYS A 159 -0.78 -16.87 1.94
N VAL A 160 -1.40 -15.98 1.19
CA VAL A 160 -1.46 -14.55 1.49
C VAL A 160 -2.72 -14.28 2.32
N LYS A 161 -2.56 -13.61 3.47
CA LYS A 161 -3.66 -13.27 4.40
C LYS A 161 -4.08 -11.82 4.34
N ARG A 162 -3.19 -10.94 3.86
CA ARG A 162 -3.36 -9.49 3.85
C ARG A 162 -3.10 -8.92 2.47
N ALA A 163 -3.73 -7.80 2.15
CA ALA A 163 -3.62 -7.21 0.81
C ALA A 163 -2.17 -6.80 0.50
N LEU A 164 -1.82 -6.90 -0.78
CA LEU A 164 -0.46 -6.68 -1.31
C LEU A 164 -0.49 -5.81 -2.54
N TYR A 165 0.57 -5.01 -2.73
CA TYR A 165 0.76 -4.32 -4.00
C TYR A 165 0.75 -5.32 -5.17
N GLY A 166 0.06 -4.95 -6.25
CA GLY A 166 -0.03 -5.73 -7.48
C GLY A 166 -1.12 -6.81 -7.48
N LEU A 167 -1.83 -7.05 -6.36
CA LEU A 167 -3.11 -7.75 -6.39
C LEU A 167 -4.22 -6.80 -6.82
N LYS A 168 -5.16 -7.31 -7.63
CA LYS A 168 -6.26 -6.51 -8.19
C LYS A 168 -7.26 -6.02 -7.12
N GLN A 169 -7.48 -6.79 -6.06
CA GLN A 169 -8.44 -6.45 -5.01
C GLN A 169 -7.83 -5.62 -3.85
N SER A 170 -6.51 -5.41 -3.79
CA SER A 170 -5.88 -4.81 -2.60
C SER A 170 -6.40 -3.42 -2.26
N GLY A 171 -6.58 -2.57 -3.26
CA GLY A 171 -7.10 -1.23 -3.02
C GLY A 171 -8.58 -1.22 -2.64
N HIS A 172 -9.34 -2.25 -3.03
CA HIS A 172 -10.71 -2.43 -2.59
C HIS A 172 -10.76 -2.82 -1.11
N GLU A 173 -10.06 -3.90 -0.74
CA GLU A 173 -10.02 -4.38 0.66
C GLU A 173 -9.47 -3.32 1.62
N TRP A 174 -8.46 -2.56 1.20
CA TRP A 174 -7.94 -1.44 1.99
C TRP A 174 -8.95 -0.31 2.18
N GLY A 175 -9.67 0.08 1.12
CA GLY A 175 -10.71 1.11 1.24
C GLY A 175 -11.78 0.73 2.27
N PHE A 176 -12.18 -0.54 2.29
CA PHE A 176 -13.13 -1.06 3.29
C PHE A 176 -12.53 -1.09 4.69
N GLU A 177 -11.35 -1.67 4.89
CA GLU A 177 -10.73 -1.74 6.22
C GLU A 177 -10.52 -0.33 6.82
N ALA A 178 -10.10 0.64 5.99
CA ALA A 178 -9.93 2.02 6.43
C ALA A 178 -11.28 2.69 6.77
N ALA A 179 -12.31 2.48 5.95
CA ALA A 179 -13.64 3.02 6.22
C ALA A 179 -14.29 2.38 7.46
N ASP A 180 -14.20 1.06 7.62
CA ASP A 180 -14.73 0.33 8.77
C ASP A 180 -14.09 0.83 10.07
N ALA A 181 -12.77 1.03 10.10
CA ALA A 181 -12.08 1.61 11.25
C ALA A 181 -12.59 3.02 11.59
N LEU A 182 -12.92 3.85 10.60
CA LEU A 182 -13.49 5.17 10.85
C LEU A 182 -14.93 5.07 11.35
N ILE A 183 -15.73 4.15 10.80
CA ILE A 183 -17.11 3.90 11.24
C ILE A 183 -17.15 3.45 12.70
N GLU A 184 -16.23 2.56 13.11
CA GLU A 184 -16.07 2.16 14.51
C GLU A 184 -15.75 3.33 15.45
N ASN A 185 -15.19 4.43 14.91
CA ASN A 185 -14.91 5.68 15.62
C ASN A 185 -15.99 6.76 15.41
N GLY A 186 -17.20 6.36 15.01
CA GLY A 186 -18.36 7.26 14.92
C GLY A 186 -18.47 8.05 13.62
N TYR A 187 -17.71 7.68 12.59
CA TYR A 187 -17.89 8.25 11.26
C TYR A 187 -18.99 7.52 10.47
N GLU A 188 -19.57 8.21 9.50
CA GLU A 188 -20.53 7.69 8.55
C GLU A 188 -19.91 7.71 7.14
N GLN A 189 -19.99 6.58 6.43
CA GLN A 189 -19.54 6.51 5.06
C GLN A 189 -20.56 7.10 4.08
N CYS A 190 -20.08 7.91 3.12
CA CYS A 190 -20.90 8.45 2.06
C CYS A 190 -21.32 7.34 1.08
N LYS A 191 -22.63 7.22 0.83
CA LYS A 191 -23.18 6.19 -0.08
C LYS A 191 -22.82 6.41 -1.55
N VAL A 192 -22.66 7.66 -1.96
CA VAL A 192 -22.37 8.03 -3.36
C VAL A 192 -20.87 7.94 -3.65
N GLU A 193 -20.04 8.25 -2.65
CA GLU A 193 -18.58 8.28 -2.77
C GLU A 193 -17.97 7.56 -1.54
N PRO A 194 -17.85 6.22 -1.56
CA PRO A 194 -17.45 5.42 -0.39
C PRO A 194 -16.07 5.74 0.20
N CYS A 195 -15.20 6.41 -0.54
CA CYS A 195 -13.92 6.91 -0.05
C CYS A 195 -14.03 8.22 0.74
N VAL A 196 -15.24 8.79 0.89
CA VAL A 196 -15.49 9.95 1.76
C VAL A 196 -16.29 9.49 2.96
N VAL A 197 -15.81 9.79 4.15
CA VAL A 197 -16.53 9.59 5.41
C VAL A 197 -16.68 10.91 6.14
N ARG A 198 -17.73 11.05 6.94
CA ARG A 198 -18.02 12.25 7.72
C ARG A 198 -18.32 11.90 9.16
N LYS A 199 -18.05 12.82 10.09
CA LYS A 199 -18.50 12.72 11.47
C LYS A 199 -19.51 13.83 11.74
N VAL A 200 -20.63 13.46 12.31
CA VAL A 200 -21.71 14.40 12.66
C VAL A 200 -21.93 14.34 14.16
N VAL A 201 -21.93 15.51 14.80
CA VAL A 201 -22.21 15.69 16.23
C VAL A 201 -23.25 16.79 16.36
N ASP A 202 -24.33 16.52 17.09
CA ASP A 202 -25.45 17.46 17.29
C ASP A 202 -26.02 18.07 16.00
N GLY A 203 -26.00 17.28 14.91
CA GLY A 203 -26.50 17.70 13.58
C GLY A 203 -25.47 18.46 12.73
N GLU A 204 -24.29 18.78 13.26
CA GLU A 204 -23.22 19.49 12.56
C GLU A 204 -22.12 18.54 12.08
N VAL A 205 -21.60 18.80 10.89
CA VAL A 205 -20.44 18.06 10.35
C VAL A 205 -19.17 18.56 11.03
N VAL A 206 -18.66 17.80 11.99
CA VAL A 206 -17.43 18.13 12.72
C VAL A 206 -16.18 17.60 12.03
N GLY A 207 -16.28 16.50 11.28
CA GLY A 207 -15.16 15.89 10.55
C GLY A 207 -15.54 15.42 9.15
N LEU A 208 -14.60 15.54 8.21
CA LEU A 208 -14.66 15.01 6.84
C LEU A 208 -13.32 14.38 6.50
N ILE A 209 -13.34 13.14 6.03
CA ILE A 209 -12.14 12.39 5.67
C ILE A 209 -12.29 11.84 4.26
N VAL A 210 -11.26 12.02 3.44
CA VAL A 210 -11.14 11.43 2.11
C VAL A 210 -10.01 10.42 2.12
N ILE A 211 -10.33 9.16 1.83
CA ILE A 211 -9.38 8.05 1.72
C ILE A 211 -8.97 7.93 0.25
N TYR A 212 -7.69 8.13 -0.05
CA TYR A 212 -7.13 7.92 -1.37
C TYR A 212 -5.93 6.98 -1.33
N VAL A 213 -6.20 5.67 -1.37
CA VAL A 213 -5.16 4.65 -1.29
C VAL A 213 -4.28 4.88 -0.05
N ASP A 214 -2.99 5.21 -0.19
CA ASP A 214 -2.07 5.38 0.93
C ASP A 214 -2.18 6.78 1.58
N ASP A 215 -2.90 7.71 0.95
CA ASP A 215 -3.06 9.10 1.38
C ASP A 215 -4.47 9.36 1.93
N ILE A 216 -4.57 10.09 3.03
CA ILE A 216 -5.83 10.41 3.70
C ILE A 216 -5.85 11.92 3.94
N LEU A 217 -6.84 12.60 3.38
CA LEU A 217 -7.12 14.01 3.67
C LEU A 217 -8.14 14.09 4.80
N VAL A 218 -7.83 14.86 5.84
CA VAL A 218 -8.69 15.07 7.00
C VAL A 218 -9.03 16.55 7.10
N ALA A 219 -10.31 16.86 7.25
CA ALA A 219 -10.83 18.17 7.56
C ALA A 219 -11.67 18.07 8.84
N ALA A 220 -11.19 18.62 9.96
CA ALA A 220 -11.85 18.48 11.25
C ALA A 220 -11.81 19.78 12.07
N ASP A 221 -12.70 19.88 13.05
CA ASP A 221 -12.63 20.91 14.08
C ASP A 221 -11.44 20.66 15.02
N GLU A 222 -10.97 21.70 15.71
CA GLU A 222 -9.81 21.59 16.59
C GLU A 222 -10.12 20.63 17.76
N GLY A 223 -9.38 19.51 17.83
CA GLY A 223 -9.55 18.48 18.86
C GLY A 223 -10.25 17.20 18.41
N GLU A 224 -10.72 17.13 17.15
CA GLU A 224 -11.37 15.97 16.52
C GLU A 224 -10.49 15.23 15.49
#